data_AF-M2QVQ9-F1
#
_entry.id   AF-M2QVQ9-F1
#
_cell.length_a   1.000
_cell.length_b   1.000
_cell.length_c   1.000
_cell.angle_alpha   90.00
_cell.angle_beta   90.00
_cell.angle_gamma   90.00
#
_symmetry.space_group_name_H-M   'P 1'
#
loop_
_entity.id
_entity.type
_entity.pdbx_description
1 polymer ?
#
loop_
_entity_poly.entity_id
_entity_poly.type
_entity_poly.pdbx_seq_one_letter_code
_entity_poly.pdbx_strand_id
1 'polypeptide(L)'
;MVDAISAPEVRVHLAYAEQQRLDGSAAVATQAAKRKAVFDRRVHASQAGAVSFATGDLVQVYRNDLDYTFHTEHKLLPKWSPPRRIAGR
;
A
#
# COMPACT_ATOMS: atom_id res chain seq x y z
N MET A 1 -38.01 -12.27 -27.86
CA MET A 1 -37.00 -12.90 -28.73
C MET A 1 -35.68 -12.26 -28.35
N VAL A 2 -34.84 -12.98 -27.59
CA VAL A 2 -33.51 -12.47 -27.21
C VAL A 2 -32.59 -12.90 -28.34
N ASP A 3 -32.03 -11.95 -29.08
CA ASP A 3 -31.08 -12.27 -30.15
C ASP A 3 -29.89 -13.01 -29.57
N ALA A 4 -29.47 -14.08 -30.24
CA ALA A 4 -28.31 -14.86 -29.84
C ALA A 4 -27.06 -13.99 -29.98
N ILE A 5 -26.30 -13.83 -28.88
CA ILE A 5 -25.07 -13.03 -28.86
C ILE A 5 -24.10 -13.57 -29.92
N SER A 6 -23.72 -12.70 -30.85
CA SER A 6 -22.83 -13.05 -31.95
C SER A 6 -21.38 -13.08 -31.50
N ALA A 7 -20.55 -13.93 -32.14
CA ALA A 7 -19.12 -14.03 -31.82
C ALA A 7 -18.35 -12.68 -31.88
N PRO A 8 -18.66 -11.73 -32.79
CA PRO A 8 -18.07 -10.39 -32.77
C PRO A 8 -18.41 -9.59 -31.51
N GLU A 9 -19.65 -9.66 -31.01
CA GLU A 9 -20.06 -8.95 -29.79
C GLU A 9 -19.33 -9.51 -28.56
N VAL A 10 -19.16 -10.83 -28.47
CA VAL A 10 -18.33 -11.45 -27.42
C VAL A 10 -16.90 -10.94 -27.47
N ARG A 11 -16.30 -10.83 -28.66
CA ARG A 11 -14.93 -10.32 -28.82
C ARG A 11 -14.80 -8.86 -28.36
N VAL A 12 -15.76 -8.01 -28.71
CA VAL A 12 -15.78 -6.60 -28.28
C VAL A 12 -15.89 -6.51 -26.76
N HIS A 13 -16.77 -7.32 -26.15
CA HIS A 13 -16.92 -7.34 -24.71
C HIS A 13 -15.64 -7.80 -23.99
N LEU A 14 -14.99 -8.86 -24.48
CA LEU A 14 -13.72 -9.35 -23.92
C LEU A 14 -12.60 -8.30 -24.04
N ALA A 15 -12.50 -7.61 -25.19
CA ALA A 15 -11.53 -6.55 -25.38
C ALA A 15 -11.79 -5.37 -24.42
N TYR A 16 -13.05 -5.00 -24.21
CA TYR A 16 -13.44 -3.96 -23.26
C TYR A 16 -13.13 -4.35 -21.81
N ALA A 17 -13.42 -5.59 -21.42
CA ALA A 17 -13.10 -6.10 -20.08
C ALA A 17 -11.59 -6.07 -19.81
N GLU A 18 -10.78 -6.45 -20.80
CA GLU A 18 -9.32 -6.40 -20.68
C GLU A 18 -8.81 -4.96 -20.58
N GLN A 19 -9.39 -4.03 -21.34
CA GLN A 19 -9.09 -2.61 -21.21
C GLN A 19 -9.40 -2.11 -19.79
N GLN A 20 -10.57 -2.42 -19.24
CA GLN A 20 -10.95 -2.02 -17.88
C GLN A 20 -10.00 -2.58 -16.81
N ARG A 21 -9.49 -3.80 -17.00
CA ARG A 21 -8.49 -4.40 -16.12
C ARG A 21 -7.17 -3.62 -16.13
N LEU A 22 -6.72 -3.21 -17.31
CA LEU A 22 -5.50 -2.41 -17.48
C LEU A 22 -5.68 -1.00 -16.90
N ASP A 23 -6.81 -0.36 -17.18
CA ASP A 23 -7.15 0.97 -16.66
C ASP A 23 -7.20 0.99 -15.13
N GLY A 24 -7.84 -0.02 -14.53
CA GLY A 24 -7.87 -0.20 -13.08
C GLY A 24 -6.47 -0.36 -12.47
N SER A 25 -5.61 -1.16 -13.13
CA SER A 25 -4.23 -1.36 -12.69
C SER A 25 -3.41 -0.06 -12.76
N ALA A 26 -3.57 0.70 -13.86
CA ALA A 26 -2.90 1.98 -14.04
C ALA A 26 -3.36 3.03 -13.01
N ALA A 27 -4.65 3.05 -12.67
CA ALA A 27 -5.20 3.92 -11.65
C ALA A 27 -4.62 3.60 -10.25
N VAL A 28 -4.51 2.32 -9.90
CA VAL A 28 -3.87 1.87 -8.65
C VAL A 28 -2.42 2.31 -8.58
N ALA A 29 -1.64 2.09 -9.65
CA ALA A 29 -0.24 2.50 -9.72
C ALA A 29 -0.09 4.03 -9.59
N THR A 30 -0.94 4.79 -10.29
CA THR A 30 -0.97 6.25 -10.21
C THR A 30 -1.27 6.74 -8.80
N GLN A 31 -2.24 6.13 -8.12
CA GLN A 31 -2.59 6.50 -6.76
C GLN A 31 -1.50 6.14 -5.76
N ALA A 32 -0.85 4.99 -5.93
CA ALA A 32 0.31 4.58 -5.13
C ALA A 32 1.46 5.58 -5.28
N ALA A 33 1.78 6.00 -6.51
CA ALA A 33 2.80 7.01 -6.78
C ALA A 33 2.47 8.36 -6.11
N LYS A 34 1.22 8.83 -6.19
CA LYS A 34 0.77 10.05 -5.50
C LYS A 34 0.96 9.96 -3.98
N ARG A 35 0.56 8.84 -3.37
CA ARG A 35 0.72 8.62 -1.92
C ARG A 35 2.20 8.59 -1.53
N LYS A 36 3.05 7.93 -2.32
CA LYS A 36 4.50 7.92 -2.11
C LYS A 36 5.08 9.33 -2.18
N ALA A 37 4.73 10.13 -3.19
CA ALA A 37 5.23 11.50 -3.32
C ALA A 37 4.84 12.38 -2.10
N VAL A 38 3.62 12.22 -1.59
CA VAL A 38 3.19 12.93 -0.36
C VAL A 38 3.97 12.45 0.86
N PHE A 39 4.19 11.14 0.98
CA PHE A 39 5.01 10.57 2.06
C PHE A 39 6.45 11.09 2.01
N ASP A 40 7.12 11.00 0.85
CA ASP A 40 8.50 11.45 0.66
C ASP A 40 8.63 12.94 1.03
N ARG A 41 7.70 13.78 0.56
CA ARG A 41 7.67 15.22 0.92
C ARG A 41 7.57 15.43 2.44
N ARG A 42 6.73 14.65 3.14
CA ARG A 42 6.61 14.73 4.60
C ARG A 42 7.88 14.27 5.31
N VAL A 43 8.52 13.21 4.82
CA VAL A 43 9.80 12.72 5.37
C VAL A 43 10.88 13.79 5.21
N HIS A 44 11.02 14.37 4.01
CA HIS A 44 11.99 15.43 3.76
C HIS A 44 11.75 16.71 4.58
N ALA A 45 10.49 17.03 4.87
CA ALA A 45 10.13 18.17 5.73
C ALA A 45 10.26 17.87 7.24
N SER A 46 10.44 16.60 7.63
CA SER A 46 10.58 16.21 9.03
C SER A 46 11.98 16.51 9.56
N GLN A 47 12.10 16.78 10.86
CA GLN A 47 13.39 17.04 11.50
C GLN A 47 14.39 15.88 11.36
N ALA A 48 13.90 14.64 11.35
CA ALA A 48 14.72 13.45 11.19
C ALA A 48 15.14 13.19 9.74
N GLY A 49 14.39 13.72 8.76
CA GLY A 49 14.64 13.46 7.35
C GLY A 49 14.49 11.99 6.97
N ALA A 50 15.12 11.61 5.85
CA ALA A 50 15.21 10.22 5.43
C ALA A 50 16.28 9.50 6.28
N VAL A 51 15.84 8.58 7.14
CA VAL A 51 16.73 7.76 7.97
C VAL A 51 17.00 6.44 7.27
N SER A 52 18.28 6.15 7.01
CA SER A 52 18.73 4.84 6.54
C SER A 52 19.32 4.07 7.72
N PHE A 53 18.89 2.83 7.90
CA PHE A 53 19.39 1.97 8.97
C PHE A 53 20.46 1.01 8.44
N ALA A 54 21.46 0.73 9.27
CA ALA A 54 22.53 -0.23 9.01
C ALA A 54 22.37 -1.51 9.85
N THR A 55 23.03 -2.57 9.43
CA THR A 55 23.16 -3.80 10.24
C THR A 55 23.77 -3.44 11.60
N GLY A 56 23.16 -3.94 12.67
CA GLY A 56 23.54 -3.65 14.04
C GLY A 56 22.77 -2.50 14.70
N ASP A 57 22.10 -1.63 13.91
CA ASP A 57 21.30 -0.54 14.46
C ASP A 57 20.15 -1.07 15.30
N LEU A 58 19.90 -0.36 16.42
CA LEU A 58 18.79 -0.64 17.31
C LEU A 58 17.55 0.14 16.83
N VAL A 59 16.51 -0.59 16.44
CA VAL A 59 15.26 -0.03 15.92
C VAL A 59 14.05 -0.56 16.68
N GLN A 60 12.96 0.19 16.66
CA GLN A 60 11.65 -0.26 17.14
C GLN A 60 10.67 -0.22 15.96
N VAL A 61 9.81 -1.23 15.87
CA VAL A 61 8.82 -1.32 14.79
C VAL A 61 7.50 -0.73 15.29
N TYR A 62 6.93 0.17 14.50
CA TYR A 62 5.61 0.74 14.77
C TYR A 62 4.51 -0.27 14.41
N ARG A 63 3.62 -0.56 15.37
CA ARG A 63 2.48 -1.46 15.21
C ARG A 63 1.25 -0.70 14.71
N ASN A 64 1.18 -0.50 13.40
CA ASN A 64 0.10 0.25 12.75
C ASN A 64 -1.27 -0.47 12.79
N ASP A 65 -1.27 -1.79 12.98
CA ASP A 65 -2.47 -2.63 13.18
C ASP A 65 -3.29 -2.21 14.41
N LEU A 66 -2.61 -1.67 15.44
CA LEU A 66 -3.23 -1.22 16.68
C LEU A 66 -4.01 0.09 16.51
N ASP A 67 -3.74 0.87 15.47
CA ASP A 67 -4.42 2.17 15.25
C ASP A 67 -5.74 2.03 14.49
N TYR A 68 -5.87 1.04 13.61
CA TYR A 68 -7.04 0.91 12.74
C TYR A 68 -8.16 0.04 13.32
N THR A 69 -7.86 -0.74 14.35
CA THR A 69 -8.82 -1.65 14.94
C THR A 69 -9.20 -1.16 16.35
N PHE A 70 -10.41 -0.63 16.50
CA PHE A 70 -10.94 -0.09 17.77
C PHE A 70 -11.31 -1.18 18.80
N HIS A 71 -10.52 -2.25 18.91
CA HIS A 71 -10.69 -3.23 19.97
C HIS A 71 -10.08 -2.70 21.27
N THR A 72 -10.79 -2.89 22.38
CA THR A 72 -10.38 -2.40 23.71
C THR A 72 -8.99 -2.90 24.10
N GLU A 73 -8.64 -4.13 23.71
CA GLU A 73 -7.32 -4.73 23.95
C GLU A 73 -6.19 -3.91 23.31
N HIS A 74 -6.41 -3.35 22.12
CA HIS A 74 -5.40 -2.57 21.40
C HIS A 74 -5.09 -1.21 22.05
N LYS A 75 -5.97 -0.72 22.95
CA LYS A 75 -5.74 0.52 23.71
C LYS A 75 -4.69 0.36 24.81
N LEU A 76 -4.45 -0.87 25.27
CA LEU A 76 -3.52 -1.18 26.35
C LEU A 76 -2.17 -1.70 25.82
N LEU A 77 -2.08 -2.02 24.53
CA LEU A 77 -0.87 -2.56 23.93
C LEU A 77 0.13 -1.44 23.56
N PRO A 78 1.44 -1.65 23.81
CA PRO A 78 2.46 -0.72 23.34
C PRO A 78 2.45 -0.60 21.82
N LYS A 79 2.46 0.65 21.33
CA LYS A 79 2.53 0.95 19.88
C LYS A 79 3.87 0.61 19.25
N TRP A 80 4.92 0.64 20.04
CA TRP A 80 6.28 0.32 19.61
C TRP A 80 6.65 -1.08 20.08
N SER A 81 7.32 -1.85 19.21
CA SER A 81 7.91 -3.12 19.63
C SER A 81 9.05 -2.89 20.65
N PRO A 82 9.45 -3.93 21.39
CA PRO A 82 10.75 -3.92 22.06
C PRO A 82 11.87 -3.59 21.06
N PRO A 83 13.00 -3.02 21.53
CA PRO A 83 14.16 -2.73 20.68
C PRO A 83 14.68 -3.99 19.99
N ARG A 84 14.94 -3.89 18.69
CA ARG A 84 15.45 -4.97 17.83
C ARG A 84 16.71 -4.52 17.12
N ARG A 85 17.62 -5.44 16.82
CA ARG A 85 18.78 -5.16 15.98
C ARG A 85 18.54 -5.62 14.55
N ILE A 86 18.97 -4.82 13.58
CA ILE A 86 18.96 -5.22 12.18
C ILE A 86 20.06 -6.26 11.96
N ALA A 87 19.65 -7.48 11.57
CA ALA A 87 20.58 -8.60 11.35
C ALA A 87 21.16 -8.64 9.91
N GLY A 88 20.46 -8.04 8.95
CA GLY A 88 20.82 -8.04 7.53
C GLY A 88 19.91 -7.10 6.74
N ARG A 89 20.26 -6.86 5.48
CA ARG A 89 19.49 -6.03 4.55
C ARG A 89 18.43 -6.86 3.82
#